data_AF-A0AAN8K709-F1
#
_entry.id   AF-A0AAN8K709-F1
#
_cell.length_a   1.000
_cell.length_b   1.000
_cell.length_c   1.000
_cell.angle_alpha   90.00
_cell.angle_beta   90.00
_cell.angle_gamma   90.00
#
_symmetry.space_group_name_H-M   'P 1'
#
loop_
_entity.id
_entity.type
_entity.pdbx_description
1 polymer ?
#
loop_
_entity_poly.entity_id
_entity_poly.type
_entity_poly.pdbx_seq_one_letter_code
_entity_poly.pdbx_strand_id
1 'polypeptide(L)'
;MSLYGLVPQTHIDPVMVYSHDDIVIQFELHQDVKLSHSLCYHGREKTDYDFQRYVFIKQRDFDSVCYQIRCPTMGKFVFSLFGARVTSPNDNNSPLECLFRYLIECRNVTKDKRPLPRACHRWCGADLLEPKYGDVGLEQAATFRVRVPAASDVAMLIGDAWFHFRELADSIWEGTVLTGKKPCIAKLYGKLNKETSRFSPLLEFQVK
;
A
#
# COMPACT_ATOMS: atom_id res chain seq x y z
N MET A 1 -28.27 -1.72 -1.13
CA MET A 1 -27.36 -1.04 -0.17
C MET A 1 -26.11 -1.89 -0.06
N SER A 2 -24.93 -1.34 -0.33
CA SER A 2 -23.69 -2.10 -0.16
C SER A 2 -23.47 -2.38 1.32
N LEU A 3 -23.18 -3.64 1.64
CA LEU A 3 -22.79 -4.03 2.99
C LEU A 3 -21.54 -3.22 3.35
N TYR A 4 -21.52 -2.59 4.53
CA TYR A 4 -20.43 -1.72 5.01
C TYR A 4 -20.20 -0.41 4.24
N GLY A 5 -21.10 0.02 3.34
CA GLY A 5 -20.99 1.33 2.68
C GLY A 5 -19.79 1.47 1.74
N LEU A 6 -19.23 0.35 1.26
CA LEU A 6 -18.22 0.34 0.20
C LEU A 6 -18.89 0.27 -1.17
N VAL A 7 -18.54 1.16 -2.07
CA VAL A 7 -19.07 1.16 -3.45
C VAL A 7 -17.92 1.11 -4.44
N PRO A 8 -17.81 0.07 -5.29
CA PRO A 8 -16.76 0.02 -6.31
C PRO A 8 -16.98 1.15 -7.33
N GLN A 9 -15.97 1.99 -7.49
CA GLN A 9 -15.96 3.10 -8.46
C GLN A 9 -15.31 2.69 -9.78
N THR A 10 -14.35 1.75 -9.71
CA THR A 10 -13.76 1.13 -10.90
C THR A 10 -14.03 -0.37 -10.91
N HIS A 11 -14.01 -0.97 -12.11
CA HIS A 11 -14.16 -2.42 -12.32
C HIS A 11 -15.36 -3.03 -11.58
N ILE A 12 -16.57 -2.66 -11.98
CA ILE A 12 -17.81 -3.17 -11.37
C ILE A 12 -17.96 -4.69 -11.58
N ASP A 13 -17.44 -5.20 -12.70
CA ASP A 13 -17.39 -6.64 -12.98
C ASP A 13 -16.29 -7.31 -12.13
N PRO A 14 -16.62 -8.31 -11.30
CA PRO A 14 -15.64 -9.05 -10.52
C PRO A 14 -14.67 -9.87 -11.38
N VAL A 15 -14.92 -10.08 -12.67
CA VAL A 15 -14.01 -10.77 -13.59
C VAL A 15 -13.31 -9.77 -14.49
N MET A 16 -11.98 -9.77 -14.46
CA MET A 16 -11.15 -8.87 -15.23
C MET A 16 -10.14 -9.65 -16.06
N VAL A 17 -10.08 -9.37 -17.36
CA VAL A 17 -8.98 -9.83 -18.23
C VAL A 17 -7.99 -8.69 -18.35
N TYR A 18 -6.77 -8.90 -17.87
CA TYR A 18 -5.77 -7.86 -17.78
C TYR A 18 -4.49 -8.23 -18.53
N SER A 19 -3.92 -7.25 -19.23
CA SER A 19 -2.81 -7.43 -20.17
C SER A 19 -1.84 -6.24 -20.22
N HIS A 20 -1.91 -5.33 -19.25
CA HIS A 20 -1.13 -4.08 -19.19
C HIS A 20 -0.33 -3.98 -17.87
N ASP A 21 -0.05 -2.76 -17.38
CA ASP A 21 0.81 -2.47 -16.21
C ASP A 21 0.17 -2.90 -14.86
N ASP A 22 -0.19 -1.96 -13.98
CA ASP A 22 -0.81 -2.27 -12.69
C ASP A 22 -2.32 -2.01 -12.74
N ILE A 23 -3.09 -2.89 -12.08
CA ILE A 23 -4.54 -2.75 -11.95
C ILE A 23 -4.83 -1.79 -10.80
N VAL A 24 -5.73 -0.84 -11.03
CA VAL A 24 -6.16 0.11 -10.01
C VAL A 24 -7.65 -0.08 -9.72
N ILE A 25 -7.96 -0.57 -8.52
CA ILE A 25 -9.33 -0.77 -8.04
C ILE A 25 -9.64 0.29 -7.00
N GLN A 26 -10.66 1.11 -7.25
CA GLN A 26 -11.07 2.19 -6.37
C GLN A 26 -12.46 1.92 -5.81
N PHE A 27 -12.62 2.23 -4.52
CA PHE A 27 -13.89 2.19 -3.82
C PHE A 27 -14.16 3.55 -3.18
N GLU A 28 -15.42 3.94 -3.19
CA GLU A 28 -15.98 5.00 -2.35
C GLU A 28 -16.41 4.39 -1.00
N LEU A 29 -16.25 5.16 0.07
CA LEU A 29 -16.53 4.81 1.45
C LEU A 29 -17.59 5.78 2.01
N HIS A 30 -18.73 5.24 2.44
CA HIS A 30 -19.80 6.04 3.07
C HIS A 30 -19.79 5.96 4.60
N GLN A 31 -18.87 5.18 5.17
CA GLN A 31 -18.70 5.00 6.62
C GLN A 31 -17.27 4.54 6.92
N ASP A 32 -16.83 4.73 8.17
CA ASP A 32 -15.53 4.23 8.60
C ASP A 32 -15.55 2.70 8.71
N VAL A 33 -14.61 2.07 7.99
CA VAL A 33 -14.50 0.63 7.85
C VAL A 33 -13.04 0.22 8.02
N LYS A 34 -12.84 -0.78 8.87
CA LYS A 34 -11.57 -1.49 8.93
C LYS A 34 -11.48 -2.37 7.69
N LEU A 35 -10.41 -2.19 6.90
CA LEU A 35 -10.20 -2.94 5.66
C LEU A 35 -8.94 -3.78 5.74
N SER A 36 -9.01 -4.97 5.15
CA SER A 36 -7.87 -5.86 4.92
C SER A 36 -8.02 -6.49 3.53
N HIS A 37 -6.94 -7.04 2.99
CA HIS A 37 -6.98 -7.65 1.67
C HIS A 37 -6.12 -8.91 1.59
N SER A 38 -6.37 -9.71 0.55
CA SER A 38 -5.46 -10.75 0.13
C SER A 38 -5.39 -10.86 -1.38
N LEU A 39 -4.23 -11.30 -1.89
CA LEU A 39 -4.05 -11.71 -3.28
C LEU A 39 -3.59 -13.17 -3.35
N CYS A 40 -4.41 -14.04 -3.93
CA CYS A 40 -4.10 -15.45 -4.10
C CYS A 40 -3.81 -15.76 -5.57
N TYR A 41 -2.73 -16.47 -5.85
CA TYR A 41 -2.39 -16.93 -7.20
C TYR A 41 -2.89 -18.35 -7.46
N HIS A 42 -3.51 -18.54 -8.62
CA HIS A 42 -4.06 -19.80 -9.13
C HIS A 42 -3.59 -20.02 -10.58
N GLY A 43 -2.28 -20.06 -10.79
CA GLY A 43 -1.70 -20.43 -12.08
C GLY A 43 -0.98 -21.77 -12.05
N ARG A 44 -0.45 -22.15 -13.21
CA ARG A 44 0.28 -23.42 -13.39
C ARG A 44 1.75 -23.30 -13.02
N GLU A 45 2.30 -22.09 -13.05
CA GLU A 45 3.70 -21.86 -12.72
C GLU A 45 3.91 -21.99 -11.21
N LYS A 46 4.96 -22.70 -10.81
CA LYS A 46 5.42 -22.64 -9.42
C LYS A 46 6.23 -21.35 -9.27
N THR A 47 5.88 -20.54 -8.28
CA THR A 47 6.56 -19.27 -7.99
C THR A 47 6.76 -19.12 -6.50
N ASP A 48 7.89 -18.53 -6.10
CA ASP A 48 8.19 -18.21 -4.69
C ASP A 48 7.78 -16.77 -4.31
N TYR A 49 6.89 -16.16 -5.09
CA TYR A 49 6.40 -14.82 -4.80
C TYR A 49 5.49 -14.81 -3.59
N ASP A 50 5.76 -13.90 -2.64
CA ASP A 50 4.76 -13.47 -1.67
C ASP A 50 3.81 -12.47 -2.34
N PHE A 51 2.70 -12.99 -2.88
CA PHE A 51 1.70 -12.19 -3.59
C PHE A 51 1.05 -11.10 -2.74
N GLN A 52 1.11 -11.16 -1.41
CA GLN A 52 0.61 -10.08 -0.57
C GLN A 52 1.41 -8.79 -0.76
N ARG A 53 2.67 -8.89 -1.19
CA ARG A 53 3.53 -7.74 -1.51
C ARG A 53 3.23 -7.13 -2.88
N TYR A 54 2.28 -7.67 -3.62
CA TYR A 54 1.88 -7.19 -4.94
C TYR A 54 0.52 -6.48 -4.92
N VAL A 55 0.05 -6.13 -3.72
CA VAL A 55 -1.06 -5.22 -3.50
C VAL A 55 -0.59 -4.06 -2.64
N PHE A 56 -0.97 -2.85 -3.03
CA PHE A 56 -0.66 -1.63 -2.30
C PHE A 56 -1.92 -0.78 -2.12
N ILE A 57 -2.13 -0.26 -0.92
CA ILE A 57 -3.12 0.79 -0.69
C ILE A 57 -2.47 2.09 -1.16
N LYS A 58 -2.67 2.42 -2.44
CA LYS A 58 -2.03 3.57 -3.08
C LYS A 58 -2.46 4.86 -2.42
N GLN A 59 -3.76 4.99 -2.19
CA GLN A 59 -4.38 6.15 -1.55
C GLN A 59 -5.53 5.67 -0.67
N ARG A 60 -5.69 6.29 0.49
CA ARG A 60 -6.85 6.10 1.36
C ARG A 60 -7.19 7.45 1.95
N ASP A 61 -8.44 7.86 1.80
CA ASP A 61 -8.99 9.07 2.39
C ASP A 61 -10.17 8.71 3.29
N PHE A 62 -10.93 9.71 3.74
CA PHE A 62 -12.12 9.50 4.55
C PHE A 62 -13.28 8.88 3.76
N ASP A 63 -13.35 9.15 2.46
CA ASP A 63 -14.46 8.80 1.57
C ASP A 63 -14.04 7.85 0.44
N SER A 64 -12.78 7.44 0.37
CA SER A 64 -12.31 6.58 -0.70
C SER A 64 -11.07 5.77 -0.35
N VAL A 65 -10.89 4.65 -1.04
CA VAL A 65 -9.69 3.83 -0.97
C VAL A 65 -9.33 3.29 -2.35
N CYS A 66 -8.04 3.30 -2.66
CA CYS A 66 -7.49 2.90 -3.94
C CYS A 66 -6.44 1.81 -3.75
N TYR A 67 -6.70 0.64 -4.33
CA TYR A 67 -5.77 -0.48 -4.36
C TYR A 67 -5.06 -0.54 -5.70
N GLN A 68 -3.74 -0.64 -5.66
CA GLN A 68 -2.88 -0.94 -6.81
C GLN A 68 -2.46 -2.40 -6.71
N ILE A 69 -2.73 -3.18 -7.75
CA ILE A 69 -2.43 -4.61 -7.82
C ILE A 69 -1.50 -4.85 -9.00
N ARG A 70 -0.44 -5.60 -8.76
CA ARG A 70 0.60 -5.91 -9.74
C ARG A 70 0.67 -7.41 -9.97
N CYS A 71 0.62 -7.86 -11.22
CA CYS A 71 0.71 -9.29 -11.55
C CYS A 71 2.11 -9.62 -12.11
N PRO A 72 3.02 -10.18 -11.30
CA PRO A 72 4.42 -10.42 -11.72
C PRO A 72 4.57 -11.64 -12.66
N THR A 73 3.57 -12.51 -12.70
CA THR A 73 3.48 -13.69 -13.58
C THR A 73 2.10 -13.77 -14.26
N MET A 74 2.01 -14.54 -15.34
CA MET A 74 0.76 -14.88 -16.02
C MET A 74 -0.03 -15.89 -15.20
N GLY A 75 -1.35 -15.84 -15.32
CA GLY A 75 -2.26 -16.77 -14.64
C GLY A 75 -3.45 -16.07 -14.03
N LYS A 76 -4.14 -16.78 -13.13
CA LYS A 76 -5.33 -16.25 -12.47
C LYS A 76 -4.99 -15.80 -11.06
N PHE A 77 -5.46 -14.63 -10.67
CA PHE A 77 -5.32 -14.10 -9.32
C PHE A 77 -6.69 -13.84 -8.74
N VAL A 78 -6.83 -14.06 -7.45
CA VAL A 78 -8.04 -13.75 -6.69
C VAL A 78 -7.69 -12.67 -5.68
N PHE A 79 -8.12 -11.44 -5.96
CA PHE A 79 -8.04 -10.33 -5.00
C PHE A 79 -9.30 -10.33 -4.14
N SER A 80 -9.14 -10.49 -2.82
CA SER A 80 -10.25 -10.43 -1.87
C SER A 80 -10.09 -9.20 -0.99
N LEU A 81 -11.16 -8.41 -0.89
CA LEU A 81 -11.27 -7.28 0.02
C LEU A 81 -12.16 -7.69 1.19
N PHE A 82 -11.64 -7.55 2.40
CA PHE A 82 -12.35 -7.86 3.63
C PHE A 82 -12.58 -6.59 4.43
N GLY A 83 -13.65 -6.56 5.22
CA GLY A 83 -13.89 -5.46 6.13
C GLY A 83 -14.74 -5.79 7.33
N ALA A 84 -14.71 -4.88 8.30
CA ALA A 84 -15.55 -4.90 9.50
C ALA A 84 -15.93 -3.46 9.88
N ARG A 85 -17.09 -3.29 10.51
CA ARG A 85 -17.49 -2.01 11.08
C ARG A 85 -16.55 -1.65 12.23
N VAL A 86 -16.14 -0.40 12.29
CA VAL A 86 -15.44 0.13 13.46
C VAL A 86 -16.50 0.42 14.53
N THR A 87 -16.70 -0.50 15.46
CA THR A 87 -17.66 -0.32 16.57
C THR A 87 -17.05 0.43 17.75
N SER A 88 -15.73 0.38 17.89
CA SER A 88 -14.95 1.20 18.83
C SER A 88 -13.52 1.42 18.32
N PRO A 89 -12.81 2.47 18.75
CA PRO A 89 -11.45 2.78 18.30
C PRO A 89 -10.41 1.68 18.59
N ASN A 90 -10.71 0.76 19.51
CA ASN A 90 -9.84 -0.32 19.95
C ASN A 90 -10.35 -1.72 19.54
N ASP A 91 -11.42 -1.81 18.74
CA ASP A 91 -11.95 -3.10 18.30
C ASP A 91 -11.07 -3.73 17.21
N ASN A 92 -10.00 -4.37 17.66
CA ASN A 92 -9.09 -5.10 16.78
C ASN A 92 -9.56 -6.53 16.48
N ASN A 93 -10.54 -7.06 17.22
CA ASN A 93 -10.92 -8.47 17.20
C ASN A 93 -12.23 -8.77 16.46
N SER A 94 -12.96 -7.76 15.99
CA SER A 94 -14.10 -8.00 15.11
C SER A 94 -13.69 -8.86 13.90
N PRO A 95 -14.43 -9.95 13.60
CA PRO A 95 -14.13 -10.80 12.45
C PRO A 95 -14.31 -10.00 11.17
N LEU A 96 -13.37 -10.15 10.24
CA LEU A 96 -13.44 -9.50 8.93
C LEU A 96 -14.31 -10.34 8.00
N GLU A 97 -15.32 -9.73 7.39
CA GLU A 97 -16.16 -10.36 6.38
C GLU A 97 -15.58 -10.10 4.99
N CYS A 98 -15.71 -11.08 4.09
CA CYS A 98 -15.32 -10.89 2.68
C CYS A 98 -16.36 -10.01 1.98
N LEU A 99 -15.95 -8.82 1.57
CA LEU A 99 -16.82 -7.83 0.94
C LEU A 99 -16.83 -7.96 -0.58
N PHE A 100 -15.63 -8.09 -1.17
CA PHE A 100 -15.47 -8.23 -2.61
C PHE A 100 -14.44 -9.30 -2.94
N ARG A 101 -14.64 -9.95 -4.08
CA ARG A 101 -13.68 -10.88 -4.66
C ARG A 101 -13.60 -10.66 -6.16
N TYR A 102 -12.41 -10.34 -6.63
CA TYR A 102 -12.11 -10.14 -8.03
C TYR A 102 -11.28 -11.29 -8.56
N LEU A 103 -11.70 -11.87 -9.67
CA LEU A 103 -10.93 -12.80 -10.47
C LEU A 103 -10.20 -12.02 -11.56
N ILE A 104 -8.87 -11.96 -11.46
CA ILE A 104 -8.00 -11.30 -12.42
C ILE A 104 -7.34 -12.38 -13.28
N GLU A 105 -7.66 -12.41 -14.57
CA GLU A 105 -6.96 -13.21 -15.57
C GLU A 105 -5.84 -12.38 -16.20
N CYS A 106 -4.61 -12.58 -15.71
CA CYS A 106 -3.41 -11.93 -16.22
C CYS A 106 -2.88 -12.70 -17.43
N ARG A 107 -2.99 -12.10 -18.61
CA ARG A 107 -2.49 -12.66 -19.89
C ARG A 107 -1.10 -12.16 -20.26
N ASN A 108 -0.73 -10.97 -19.81
CA ASN A 108 0.60 -10.41 -19.97
C ASN A 108 1.11 -9.92 -18.63
N VAL A 109 2.36 -10.22 -18.32
CA VAL A 109 3.02 -9.75 -17.09
C VAL A 109 3.23 -8.25 -17.14
N THR A 110 3.15 -7.60 -15.98
CA THR A 110 3.56 -6.22 -15.81
C THR A 110 5.02 -6.01 -16.24
N LYS A 111 5.36 -4.79 -16.67
CA LYS A 111 6.76 -4.42 -17.00
C LYS A 111 7.64 -4.41 -15.76
N ASP A 112 7.16 -3.81 -14.67
CA ASP A 112 7.87 -3.77 -13.40
C ASP A 112 7.41 -4.91 -12.50
N LYS A 113 8.19 -5.98 -12.42
CA LYS A 113 7.86 -7.15 -11.59
C LYS A 113 8.27 -7.00 -10.14
N ARG A 114 8.80 -5.84 -9.72
CA ARG A 114 9.18 -5.64 -8.32
C ARG A 114 7.93 -5.57 -7.44
N PRO A 115 7.99 -6.08 -6.21
CA PRO A 115 6.93 -5.89 -5.22
C PRO A 115 6.61 -4.41 -5.00
N LEU A 116 5.43 -4.15 -4.44
CA LEU A 116 4.99 -2.83 -4.04
C LEU A 116 5.34 -2.54 -2.57
N PRO A 117 5.35 -1.27 -2.15
CA PRO A 117 5.48 -0.88 -0.75
C PRO A 117 4.30 -1.38 0.08
N ARG A 118 4.49 -1.53 1.39
CA ARG A 118 3.42 -1.90 2.31
C ARG A 118 2.87 -0.68 3.02
N ALA A 119 1.56 -0.42 2.87
CA ALA A 119 0.87 0.62 3.63
C ALA A 119 0.62 0.18 5.07
N CYS A 120 0.97 1.02 6.03
CA CYS A 120 0.63 0.84 7.44
C CYS A 120 -0.76 1.43 7.75
N HIS A 121 -1.30 1.10 8.92
CA HIS A 121 -2.63 1.58 9.35
C HIS A 121 -2.80 3.12 9.28
N ARG A 122 -1.72 3.88 9.51
CA ARG A 122 -1.76 5.36 9.52
C ARG A 122 -1.56 5.99 8.14
N TRP A 123 -1.47 5.17 7.07
CA TRP A 123 -1.49 5.63 5.69
C TRP A 123 -2.91 6.06 5.30
N CYS A 124 -3.21 7.35 5.53
CA CYS A 124 -4.49 7.99 5.21
C CYS A 124 -4.25 9.46 4.87
N GLY A 125 -4.93 10.01 3.86
CA GLY A 125 -4.70 11.36 3.35
C GLY A 125 -3.33 11.54 2.69
N ALA A 126 -2.67 10.46 2.27
CA ALA A 126 -1.29 10.47 1.80
C ALA A 126 -1.14 9.73 0.47
N ASP A 127 -0.12 10.11 -0.30
CA ASP A 127 0.20 9.52 -1.60
C ASP A 127 1.72 9.32 -1.76
N LEU A 128 2.11 8.18 -2.31
CA LEU A 128 3.51 7.85 -2.56
C LEU A 128 3.85 8.19 -4.01
N LEU A 129 4.73 9.16 -4.20
CA LEU A 129 5.15 9.60 -5.51
C LEU A 129 6.30 8.71 -6.02
N GLU A 130 7.34 8.54 -5.21
CA GLU A 130 8.55 7.77 -5.52
C GLU A 130 9.16 7.13 -4.25
N PRO A 131 9.75 5.92 -4.35
CA PRO A 131 9.68 4.99 -5.48
C PRO A 131 8.35 4.22 -5.50
N LYS A 132 7.86 3.84 -6.69
CA LYS A 132 6.61 3.04 -6.86
C LYS A 132 6.82 1.53 -6.72
N TYR A 133 7.83 1.13 -5.97
CA TYR A 133 8.22 -0.25 -5.72
C TYR A 133 8.70 -0.40 -4.28
N GLY A 134 8.48 -1.56 -3.70
CA GLY A 134 8.73 -1.85 -2.29
C GLY A 134 10.12 -2.39 -1.99
N ASP A 135 10.89 -2.78 -3.01
CA ASP A 135 12.26 -3.29 -2.85
C ASP A 135 13.29 -2.22 -3.25
N VAL A 136 14.18 -1.87 -2.34
CA VAL A 136 15.28 -0.92 -2.55
C VAL A 136 16.60 -1.67 -2.46
N GLY A 137 17.50 -1.43 -3.40
CA GLY A 137 18.81 -2.09 -3.45
C GLY A 137 19.68 -1.78 -2.24
N LEU A 138 20.66 -2.64 -1.97
CA LEU A 138 21.72 -2.42 -0.98
C LEU A 138 22.76 -1.40 -1.46
N GLU A 139 23.45 -0.78 -0.50
CA GLU A 139 24.61 0.10 -0.73
C GLU A 139 24.40 1.21 -1.79
N GLN A 140 23.16 1.67 -1.97
CA GLN A 140 22.82 2.72 -2.91
C GLN A 140 22.10 3.89 -2.23
N ALA A 141 22.15 5.05 -2.89
CA ALA A 141 21.28 6.17 -2.57
C ALA A 141 19.90 5.92 -3.22
N ALA A 142 18.84 6.07 -2.44
CA ALA A 142 17.47 6.01 -2.94
C ALA A 142 16.72 7.28 -2.54
N THR A 143 16.10 7.93 -3.53
CA THR A 143 15.27 9.11 -3.31
C THR A 143 13.82 8.71 -3.11
N PHE A 144 13.21 9.28 -2.09
CA PHE A 144 11.83 9.07 -1.73
C PHE A 144 11.09 10.39 -1.79
N ARG A 145 9.91 10.36 -2.39
CA ARG A 145 9.00 11.50 -2.48
C ARG A 145 7.61 11.05 -2.10
N VAL A 146 7.02 11.73 -1.12
CA VAL A 146 5.73 11.35 -0.54
C VAL A 146 4.94 12.60 -0.23
N ARG A 147 3.64 12.61 -0.54
CA ARG A 147 2.74 13.69 -0.12
C ARG A 147 2.05 13.29 1.18
N VAL A 148 2.26 14.04 2.24
CA VAL A 148 1.64 13.79 3.56
C VAL A 148 1.20 15.13 4.18
N PRO A 149 0.02 15.66 3.82
CA PRO A 149 -0.46 16.97 4.27
C PRO A 149 -0.63 17.11 5.78
N ALA A 150 -0.96 16.01 6.46
CA ALA A 150 -1.17 16.00 7.91
C ALA A 150 0.14 15.91 8.72
N ALA A 151 1.28 15.65 8.09
CA ALA A 151 2.55 15.50 8.79
C ALA A 151 3.21 16.86 9.06
N SER A 152 3.78 17.01 10.25
CA SER A 152 4.69 18.13 10.57
C SER A 152 6.16 17.77 10.41
N ASP A 153 6.48 16.49 10.28
CA ASP A 153 7.82 15.95 10.03
C ASP A 153 7.67 14.54 9.43
N VAL A 154 8.55 14.19 8.52
CA VAL A 154 8.59 12.88 7.85
C VAL A 154 10.03 12.39 7.88
N ALA A 155 10.21 11.13 8.29
CA ALA A 155 11.53 10.53 8.36
C ALA A 155 11.49 9.04 8.03
N MET A 156 12.57 8.53 7.46
CA MET A 156 12.78 7.11 7.20
C MET A 156 13.70 6.52 8.26
N LEU A 157 13.33 5.38 8.83
CA LEU A 157 14.20 4.55 9.66
C LEU A 157 14.72 3.37 8.84
N ILE A 158 16.04 3.25 8.71
CA ILE A 158 16.72 2.11 8.07
C ILE A 158 17.75 1.56 9.04
N GLY A 159 17.55 0.32 9.51
CA GLY A 159 18.30 -0.19 10.65
C GLY A 159 18.05 0.72 11.87
N ASP A 160 19.12 1.33 12.38
CA ASP A 160 19.07 2.27 13.51
C ASP A 160 19.25 3.74 13.09
N ALA A 161 19.33 4.00 11.78
CA ALA A 161 19.58 5.34 11.23
C ALA A 161 18.27 6.03 10.81
N TRP A 162 18.06 7.24 11.32
CA TRP A 162 16.97 8.12 10.94
C TRP A 162 17.40 9.11 9.87
N PHE A 163 16.59 9.23 8.81
CA PHE A 163 16.78 10.17 7.71
C PHE A 163 15.56 11.07 7.63
N HIS A 164 15.66 12.31 8.10
CA HIS A 164 14.58 13.29 7.99
C HIS A 164 14.47 13.83 6.58
N PHE A 165 13.23 14.02 6.14
CA PHE A 165 12.91 14.51 4.80
C PHE A 165 12.71 16.03 4.87
N ARG A 166 13.03 16.69 3.76
CA ARG A 166 12.76 18.11 3.59
C ARG A 166 11.34 18.28 3.02
N GLU A 167 10.57 19.17 3.62
CA GLU A 167 9.29 19.60 3.07
C GLU A 167 9.51 20.50 1.84
N LEU A 168 8.80 20.20 0.77
CA LEU A 168 8.68 20.97 -0.47
C LEU A 168 7.26 21.57 -0.55
N ALA A 169 6.93 22.21 -1.66
CA ALA A 169 5.57 22.69 -1.92
C ALA A 169 4.53 21.53 -1.92
N ASP A 170 3.26 21.87 -1.71
CA ASP A 170 2.12 20.94 -1.74
C ASP A 170 2.22 19.77 -0.77
N SER A 171 2.86 20.00 0.40
CA SER A 171 3.09 19.01 1.45
C SER A 171 3.81 17.75 0.95
N ILE A 172 4.68 17.93 -0.05
CA ILE A 172 5.55 16.88 -0.57
C ILE A 172 6.82 16.85 0.28
N TRP A 173 7.16 15.69 0.81
CA TRP A 173 8.37 15.44 1.56
C TRP A 173 9.35 14.66 0.69
N GLU A 174 10.58 15.14 0.63
CA GLU A 174 11.65 14.53 -0.16
C GLU A 174 12.87 14.22 0.72
N GLY A 175 13.37 12.99 0.59
CA GLY A 175 14.58 12.57 1.27
C GLY A 175 15.38 11.58 0.43
N THR A 176 16.69 11.74 0.41
CA THR A 176 17.60 10.74 -0.14
C THR A 176 18.23 9.98 1.01
N VAL A 177 18.05 8.66 1.01
CA VAL A 177 18.53 7.77 2.07
C VAL A 177 19.62 6.86 1.51
N LEU A 178 20.62 6.57 2.33
CA LEU A 178 21.69 5.63 2.00
C LEU A 178 21.34 4.28 2.62
N THR A 179 21.19 3.25 1.79
CA THR A 179 20.91 1.90 2.26
C THR A 179 22.20 1.23 2.76
N GLY A 180 22.10 0.45 3.83
CA GLY A 180 23.23 -0.32 4.36
C GLY A 180 23.59 -1.55 3.54
N LYS A 181 24.55 -2.33 4.04
CA LYS A 181 25.05 -3.58 3.44
C LYS A 181 24.20 -4.81 3.71
N LYS A 182 23.30 -4.72 4.69
CA LYS A 182 22.52 -5.85 5.18
C LYS A 182 21.05 -5.67 4.81
N PRO A 183 20.35 -6.73 4.39
CA PRO A 183 18.92 -6.67 4.19
C PRO A 183 18.20 -6.28 5.47
N CYS A 184 17.26 -5.34 5.37
CA CYS A 184 16.47 -4.86 6.50
C CYS A 184 15.14 -4.25 6.04
N ILE A 185 14.26 -3.96 6.99
CA ILE A 185 13.02 -3.22 6.70
C ILE A 185 13.32 -1.72 6.85
N ALA A 186 13.04 -0.96 5.79
CA ALA A 186 13.00 0.49 5.85
C ALA A 186 11.57 0.95 6.13
N LYS A 187 11.37 1.78 7.14
CA LYS A 187 10.05 2.25 7.55
C LYS A 187 9.96 3.76 7.46
N LEU A 188 9.01 4.25 6.70
CA LEU A 188 8.68 5.66 6.61
C LEU A 188 7.73 6.01 7.76
N TYR A 189 8.06 7.06 8.50
CA TYR A 189 7.27 7.58 9.58
C TYR A 189 6.83 9.02 9.32
N GLY A 190 5.66 9.36 9.83
CA GLY A 190 5.16 10.74 9.88
C GLY A 190 4.84 11.14 11.31
N LYS A 191 5.20 12.37 11.68
CA LYS A 191 4.74 13.03 12.89
C LYS A 191 3.39 13.71 12.58
N LEU A 192 2.30 13.02 12.92
CA LEU A 192 0.93 13.44 12.57
C LEU A 192 0.25 14.30 13.65
N ASN A 193 0.87 14.43 14.83
CA ASN A 193 0.39 15.28 15.90
C ASN A 193 1.53 16.22 16.32
N LYS A 194 1.29 17.53 16.23
CA LYS A 194 2.29 18.57 16.54
C LYS A 194 2.64 18.64 18.03
N GLU A 195 1.71 18.28 18.90
CA GLU A 195 1.84 18.34 20.36
C GLU A 195 2.67 17.17 20.92
N THR A 196 2.69 16.04 20.21
CA THR A 196 3.42 14.85 20.65
C THR A 196 4.65 14.61 19.78
N SER A 197 5.78 14.21 20.37
CA SER A 197 6.97 13.79 19.61
C SER A 197 6.86 12.38 18.99
N ARG A 198 5.64 11.86 18.82
CA ARG A 198 5.42 10.48 18.38
C ARG A 198 5.36 10.36 16.86
N PHE A 199 6.29 9.58 16.33
CA PHE A 199 6.27 9.15 14.93
C PHE A 199 5.35 7.94 14.75
N SER A 200 4.52 7.97 13.71
CA SER A 200 3.63 6.88 13.33
C SER A 200 4.10 6.25 12.02
N PRO A 201 4.15 4.91 11.91
CA PRO A 201 4.59 4.25 10.68
C PRO A 201 3.53 4.46 9.59
N LEU A 202 3.98 4.86 8.41
CA LEU A 202 3.18 5.18 7.24
C LEU A 202 3.34 4.11 6.15
N LEU A 203 4.58 3.85 5.75
CA LEU A 203 4.92 2.89 4.70
C LEU A 203 6.10 2.03 5.13
N GLU A 204 6.20 0.83 4.56
CA GLU A 204 7.37 -0.03 4.71
C GLU A 204 7.88 -0.51 3.36
N PHE A 205 9.21 -0.61 3.29
CA PHE A 205 10.00 -1.08 2.16
C PHE A 205 10.98 -2.15 2.64
N GLN A 206 11.44 -2.99 1.72
CA GLN A 206 12.50 -3.96 1.96
C GLN A 206 13.78 -3.45 1.32
N VAL A 207 14.85 -3.37 2.11
CA VAL A 207 16.21 -3.13 1.61
C VAL A 207 16.85 -4.49 1.38
N LYS A 208 17.26 -4.81 0.15
CA LYS A 208 17.89 -6.09 -0.20
C LYS A 208 18.60 -6.07 -1.55
#